data_AF-A0A933E0K3-F1
#
_entry.id   AF-A0A933E0K3-F1
#
_cell.length_a   1.000
_cell.length_b   1.000
_cell.length_c   1.000
_cell.angle_alpha   90.00
_cell.angle_beta   90.00
_cell.angle_gamma   90.00
#
_symmetry.space_group_name_H-M   'P 1'
#
loop_
_entity.id
_entity.type
_entity.pdbx_description
1 polymer ?
#
loop_
_entity_poly.entity_id
_entity_poly.type
_entity_poly.pdbx_seq_one_letter_code
_entity_poly.pdbx_strand_id
1 'polypeptide(L)' 'MSDKPTSQLIRDHGRQIARLDIAEQRAGELATEVDRLNSAVLEGASRLDFNDEPARFSALLLAYRQAKIK' A
#
# COMPACT_ATOMS: atom_id res chain seq x y z
N MET A 1 -14.26 12.81 -12.59
CA MET A 1 -13.61 14.02 -12.02
C MET A 1 -12.39 13.55 -11.27
N SER A 2 -11.21 14.14 -11.54
CA SER A 2 -9.96 13.75 -10.88
C SER A 2 -9.96 14.31 -9.48
N ASP A 3 -10.38 13.53 -8.49
CA ASP A 3 -10.24 13.88 -7.07
C ASP A 3 -8.77 13.86 -6.71
N LYS A 4 -8.09 14.98 -6.97
CA LYS A 4 -6.73 15.18 -6.49
C LYS A 4 -6.80 15.24 -4.96
N PRO A 5 -6.00 14.44 -4.24
CA PRO A 5 -6.02 14.45 -2.79
C PRO A 5 -5.67 15.85 -2.29
N THR A 6 -6.58 16.46 -1.53
CA THR A 6 -6.36 17.76 -0.90
C THR A 6 -5.71 17.57 0.46
N SER A 7 -4.97 18.58 0.94
CA SER A 7 -4.39 18.54 2.29
C SER A 7 -5.44 18.38 3.38
N GLN A 8 -6.68 18.82 3.10
CA GLN A 8 -7.81 18.66 4.00
C GLN A 8 -8.27 17.20 4.09
N LEU A 9 -8.43 16.52 2.95
CA LEU A 9 -8.78 15.10 2.88
C LEU A 9 -7.75 14.22 3.61
N ILE A 10 -6.46 14.52 3.45
CA ILE A 10 -5.37 13.79 4.13
C ILE A 10 -5.45 13.96 5.65
N ARG A 11 -5.70 15.18 6.13
CA ARG A 11 -5.85 15.46 7.56
C ARG A 11 -7.06 14.75 8.16
N ASP A 12 -8.19 14.75 7.44
CA ASP A 12 -9.42 14.14 7.92
C ASP A 12 -9.30 12.61 8.00
N HIS A 13 -8.65 11.98 7.03
CA HIS A 13 -8.31 10.56 7.12
C HIS A 13 -7.28 10.24 8.22
N GLY A 14 -6.26 11.09 8.43
CA GLY A 14 -5.30 10.91 9.51
C GLY A 14 -5.96 10.92 10.90
N ARG A 15 -6.97 11.78 11.10
CA ARG A 15 -7.77 11.82 12.34
C ARG A 15 -8.64 10.58 12.53
N GLN A 16 -9.17 10.00 11.45
CA GLN A 16 -9.94 8.75 11.51
C GLN A 16 -9.04 7.59 11.94
N ILE A 17 -7.84 7.48 11.37
CA ILE A 17 -6.85 6.45 11.72
C ILE A 17 -6.43 6.60 13.19
N ALA A 18 -6.18 7.82 13.67
CA ALA A 18 -5.78 8.08 15.05
C ALA A 18 -6.85 7.74 16.11
N ARG A 19 -8.11 7.54 15.69
CA ARG A 19 -9.22 7.14 16.58
C ARG A 19 -9.55 5.65 16.50
N LEU A 20 -8.81 4.88 15.71
CA LEU A 20 -8.99 3.43 15.65
C LEU A 20 -8.45 2.82 16.94
N ASP A 21 -9.36 2.45 17.84
CA ASP A 21 -9.04 1.58 18.97
C ASP A 21 -8.95 0.14 18.44
N ILE A 22 -7.73 -0.30 18.16
CA ILE A 22 -7.45 -1.62 17.60
C ILE A 22 -6.89 -2.48 18.73
N ALA A 23 -7.57 -3.58 19.02
CA ALA A 23 -7.08 -4.57 19.97
C ALA A 23 -5.67 -5.05 19.57
N GLU A 24 -4.79 -5.24 20.55
CA GLU A 24 -3.36 -5.54 20.34
C GLU A 24 -3.13 -6.72 19.36
N GLN A 25 -3.93 -7.77 19.47
CA GLN A 25 -3.90 -8.91 18.54
C GLN A 25 -4.15 -8.47 17.09
N ARG A 26 -5.17 -7.65 16.85
CA ARG A 26 -5.51 -7.15 15.51
C ARG A 26 -4.48 -6.16 14.99
N ALA A 27 -3.85 -5.38 15.86
CA ALA A 27 -2.74 -4.50 15.51
C ALA A 27 -1.52 -5.33 15.04
N GLY A 28 -1.22 -6.45 15.70
CA GLY A 28 -0.17 -7.38 15.29
C GLY A 28 -0.42 -8.02 13.92
N GLU A 29 -1.67 -8.44 13.64
CA GLU A 29 -2.07 -8.95 12.32
C GLU A 29 -1.87 -7.89 11.21
N LEU A 30 -2.29 -6.64 11.49
CA LEU A 30 -2.14 -5.54 10.55
C LEU A 30 -0.66 -5.18 10.31
N ALA A 31 0.16 -5.16 11.36
CA ALA A 31 1.60 -4.89 11.23
C ALA A 31 2.27 -5.94 10.34
N THR A 32 1.94 -7.22 10.55
CA THR A 32 2.45 -8.33 9.72
C THR A 32 2.06 -8.16 8.25
N GLU A 33 0.81 -7.78 7.99
CA GLU A 33 0.34 -7.57 6.62
C GLU A 33 0.98 -6.33 5.97
N VAL A 34 1.19 -5.25 6.72
CA VAL A 34 1.92 -4.05 6.26
C VAL A 34 3.36 -4.40 5.89
N ASP A 35 4.06 -5.16 6.72
CA ASP A 35 5.43 -5.60 6.44
C ASP A 35 5.49 -6.49 5.19
N ARG A 36 4.52 -7.38 5.01
CA ARG A 36 4.39 -8.22 3.82
C ARG A 36 4.22 -7.37 2.56
N LEU A 37 3.36 -6.35 2.61
CA LEU A 37 3.11 -5.43 1.50
C LEU A 37 4.34 -4.57 1.20
N ASN A 38 4.98 -3.99 2.22
CA ASN A 38 6.18 -3.18 2.06
C ASN A 38 7.32 -3.98 1.41
N SER A 39 7.52 -5.23 1.86
CA SER A 39 8.54 -6.12 1.27
C SER A 39 8.26 -6.40 -0.20
N ALA A 40 6.99 -6.67 -0.56
CA ALA A 40 6.58 -6.90 -1.95
C ALA A 40 6.79 -5.66 -2.82
N VAL A 41 6.48 -4.47 -2.29
CA VAL A 41 6.68 -3.20 -2.99
C VAL A 41 8.18 -2.93 -3.20
N LEU A 42 9.03 -3.14 -2.18
CA LEU A 42 10.48 -2.93 -2.31
C LEU A 42 11.12 -3.88 -3.32
N GLU A 43 10.74 -5.16 -3.30
CA GLU A 43 11.21 -6.13 -4.29
C GLU A 43 10.73 -5.74 -5.69
N GLY A 44 9.46 -5.36 -5.85
CA GLY A 44 8.93 -4.90 -7.12
C GLY A 44 9.56 -3.60 -7.60
N ALA A 45 9.82 -2.65 -6.70
CA ALA A 45 10.42 -1.36 -6.97
C ALA A 45 11.85 -1.48 -7.51
N SER A 46 12.63 -2.45 -7.05
CA SER A 46 13.96 -2.74 -7.59
C SER A 46 13.95 -3.12 -9.08
N ARG A 47 12.78 -3.49 -9.62
CA ARG A 47 12.56 -3.87 -11.02
C ARG A 47 11.90 -2.78 -11.85
N LEU A 48 11.60 -1.63 -11.25
CA LEU A 48 10.98 -0.50 -11.96
C LEU A 48 12.08 0.41 -12.50
N ASP A 49 12.05 0.64 -13.80
CA ASP A 49 12.72 1.79 -14.39
C ASP A 49 11.82 3.02 -14.16
N PHE A 50 12.36 4.13 -13.65
CA PHE A 50 11.59 5.37 -13.51
C PHE A 50 11.14 5.97 -14.86
N ASN A 51 11.69 5.48 -15.97
CA ASN A 51 11.28 5.83 -17.33
C ASN A 51 10.23 4.87 -17.92
N ASP A 52 9.81 3.84 -17.19
CA ASP A 52 8.78 2.93 -17.67
C ASP A 52 7.39 3.59 -17.67
N GLU A 53 6.53 3.13 -18.58
CA GLU A 53 5.13 3.52 -18.63
C GLU A 53 4.46 3.36 -17.25
N PRO A 54 3.77 4.37 -16.70
CA PRO A 54 3.21 4.33 -15.35
C PRO A 54 2.30 3.12 -15.06
N ALA A 55 1.65 2.57 -16.09
CA ALA A 55 0.82 1.37 -15.99
C ALA A 55 1.60 0.09 -15.63
N ARG A 56 2.91 0.04 -15.91
CA ARG A 56 3.77 -1.12 -15.61
C ARG A 56 3.93 -1.37 -14.13
N PHE A 57 3.98 -0.32 -13.30
CA PHE A 57 4.09 -0.49 -11.85
C PHE A 57 2.87 -1.23 -11.27
N SER A 58 1.66 -0.79 -11.63
CA SER A 58 0.42 -1.44 -11.21
C SER A 58 0.32 -2.88 -11.69
N ALA A 59 0.76 -3.16 -12.93
CA ALA A 59 0.78 -4.52 -13.48
C ALA A 59 1.75 -5.44 -12.73
N LEU A 60 2.93 -4.93 -12.36
CA LEU A 60 3.95 -5.67 -11.61
C LEU A 60 3.48 -6.02 -10.20
N LEU A 61 2.81 -5.08 -9.50
CA LEU A 61 2.21 -5.33 -8.20
C LEU A 61 1.10 -6.39 -8.25
N LEU A 62 0.23 -6.35 -9.27
CA LEU A 62 -0.83 -7.35 -9.46
C LEU A 62 -0.25 -8.76 -9.72
N ALA A 63 0.77 -8.86 -10.58
CA ALA A 63 1.44 -10.12 -10.86
C ALA A 63 2.08 -10.72 -9.61
N TYR A 64 2.76 -9.88 -8.80
CA TYR A 64 3.38 -10.33 -7.55
C TYR A 64 2.36 -10.84 -6.53
N ARG A 65 1.21 -10.17 -6.41
CA ARG A 65 0.09 -10.63 -5.57
C ARG A 65 -0.41 -12.01 -5.99
N GLN A 66 -0.58 -12.25 -7.29
CA GLN A 66 -1.05 -13.53 -7.81
C GLN A 66 -0.04 -14.67 -7.59
N ALA A 67 1.25 -14.38 -7.69
CA ALA A 67 2.31 -15.37 -7.49
C ALA A 67 2.42 -15.89 -6.05
N LYS A 68 2.06 -15.07 -5.04
CA LYS A 68 2.12 -15.46 -3.61
C LYS A 68 0.84 -16.06 -3.04
N ILE A 69 -0.21 -16.23 -3.85
CA ILE A 69 -1.49 -16.87 -3.45
C ILE A 69 -1.53 -18.36 -3.85
N LYS A 70 -0.51 -18.85 -4.57
CA LYS A 70 -0.27 -20.28 -4.81
C LYS A 70 0.60 -20.87 -3.72
#